data_AF-A0A4Q2J4B5-F1
#
_entry.id   AF-A0A4Q2J4B5-F1
#
_cell.length_a   1.000
_cell.length_b   1.000
_cell.length_c   1.000
_cell.angle_alpha   90.00
_cell.angle_beta   90.00
_cell.angle_gamma   90.00
#
_symmetry.space_group_name_H-M   'P 1'
#
loop_
_entity.id
_entity.type
_entity.pdbx_description
1 polymer ?
#
loop_
_entity_poly.entity_id
_entity_poly.type
_entity_poly.pdbx_seq_one_letter_code
_entity_poly.pdbx_strand_id
1 'polypeptide(L)'
;MFRDRADAAAALLERLEAFRDEDVVVLGLPRGGVPVAAAVAEGLDAPLDVIVVRKLGIPGQSEVAMGAIGEGGVRVVDDGIVRRARVSERRFADVERQEQQTLDRRVAQLRGGRD
;
A
#
# COMPACT_ATOMS: atom_id res chain seq x y z
N MET A 1 -18.44 -9.59 12.14
CA MET A 1 -18.36 -8.52 11.12
C MET A 1 -18.22 -7.20 11.87
N PHE A 2 -17.31 -6.31 11.46
CA PHE A 2 -17.10 -5.03 12.15
C PHE A 2 -18.14 -4.00 11.73
N ARG A 3 -18.54 -3.13 12.67
CA ARG A 3 -19.55 -2.09 12.46
C ARG A 3 -19.02 -0.92 11.63
N ASP A 4 -17.80 -0.51 11.92
CA ASP A 4 -17.09 0.57 11.26
C ASP A 4 -15.56 0.38 11.39
N ARG A 5 -14.79 1.38 10.96
CA ARG A 5 -13.32 1.35 11.03
C ARG A 5 -12.80 1.44 12.47
N ALA A 6 -13.52 2.11 13.37
CA ALA A 6 -13.10 2.23 14.77
C ALA A 6 -13.26 0.89 15.48
N ASP A 7 -14.38 0.19 15.24
CA ASP A 7 -14.64 -1.16 15.74
C ASP A 7 -13.58 -2.16 15.23
N ALA A 8 -13.21 -2.06 13.96
CA ALA A 8 -12.13 -2.88 13.38
C ALA A 8 -10.75 -2.53 13.98
N ALA A 9 -10.47 -1.26 14.23
CA ALA A 9 -9.21 -0.81 14.83
C ALA A 9 -9.06 -1.29 16.28
N ALA A 10 -10.11 -1.19 17.09
CA ALA A 10 -10.12 -1.66 18.47
C ALA A 10 -9.83 -3.18 18.54
N ALA A 11 -10.54 -3.97 17.73
CA ALA A 11 -10.32 -5.41 17.66
C ALA A 11 -8.92 -5.79 17.13
N LEU A 12 -8.33 -4.95 16.27
CA LEU A 12 -6.95 -5.15 15.81
C LEU A 12 -5.94 -4.79 16.90
N LEU A 13 -6.13 -3.67 17.61
CA LEU A 13 -5.27 -3.22 18.69
C LEU A 13 -5.19 -4.25 19.83
N GLU A 14 -6.31 -4.85 20.23
CA GLU A 14 -6.35 -5.93 21.24
C GLU A 14 -5.41 -7.10 20.88
N ARG A 15 -5.26 -7.39 19.59
CA ARG A 15 -4.39 -8.47 19.09
C ARG A 15 -2.93 -8.05 18.95
N LEU A 16 -2.67 -6.74 18.99
CA LEU A 16 -1.34 -6.15 18.81
C LEU A 16 -0.80 -5.55 20.11
N GLU A 17 -1.49 -5.70 21.25
CA GLU A 17 -1.09 -5.11 22.53
C GLU A 17 0.34 -5.50 22.97
N ALA A 18 0.81 -6.69 22.56
CA ALA A 18 2.18 -7.13 22.79
C ALA A 18 3.26 -6.29 22.10
N PHE A 19 2.88 -5.38 21.18
CA PHE A 19 3.78 -4.45 20.52
C PHE A 19 3.71 -3.02 21.09
N ARG A 20 2.94 -2.80 22.16
CA ARG A 20 2.94 -1.50 22.85
C ARG A 20 4.33 -1.26 23.46
N ASP A 21 4.83 -0.03 23.33
CA ASP A 21 6.15 0.42 23.79
C ASP A 21 7.35 -0.28 23.12
N GLU A 22 7.11 -1.09 22.08
CA GLU A 22 8.17 -1.70 21.26
C GLU A 22 8.61 -0.76 20.12
N ASP A 23 9.80 -1.00 19.56
CA ASP A 23 10.32 -0.24 18.40
C ASP A 23 9.62 -0.66 17.10
N VAL A 24 8.40 -0.17 16.91
CA VAL A 24 7.53 -0.47 15.77
C VAL A 24 7.02 0.79 15.09
N VAL A 25 6.72 0.68 13.79
CA VAL A 25 6.02 1.71 13.01
C VAL A 25 4.73 1.13 12.46
N VAL A 26 3.65 1.90 12.52
CA VAL A 26 2.38 1.52 11.91
C VAL A 26 2.26 2.17 10.55
N LEU A 27 2.10 1.35 9.50
CA LEU A 27 1.96 1.82 8.12
C LEU A 27 0.52 1.66 7.62
N GLY A 28 -0.15 2.78 7.37
CA GLY A 28 -1.50 2.82 6.80
C GLY A 28 -1.48 2.72 5.28
N LEU A 29 -2.20 1.75 4.71
CA LEU A 29 -2.41 1.64 3.26
C LEU A 29 -3.60 2.50 2.81
N PRO A 30 -3.42 3.52 1.93
CA PRO A 30 -4.50 4.37 1.48
C PRO A 30 -5.57 3.65 0.64
N ARG A 31 -6.84 4.05 0.72
CA ARG A 31 -7.39 5.16 1.53
C ARG A 31 -8.01 4.68 2.84
N GLY A 32 -8.66 3.52 2.83
CA GLY A 32 -9.47 3.04 3.95
C GLY A 32 -8.66 2.50 5.13
N GLY A 33 -7.41 2.09 4.91
CA GLY A 33 -6.54 1.55 5.96
C GLY A 33 -5.90 2.64 6.83
N VAL A 34 -5.78 3.87 6.33
CA VAL A 34 -5.12 4.97 7.06
C VAL A 34 -5.87 5.34 8.36
N PRO A 35 -7.20 5.52 8.39
CA PRO A 35 -7.91 5.79 9.64
C PRO A 35 -7.81 4.66 10.67
N VAL A 36 -7.74 3.40 10.21
CA VAL A 36 -7.56 2.23 11.09
C VAL A 36 -6.14 2.22 11.67
N ALA A 37 -5.14 2.42 10.81
CA ALA A 37 -3.74 2.51 11.20
C ALA A 37 -3.49 3.65 12.19
N ALA A 38 -4.13 4.80 12.02
CA ALA A 38 -4.01 5.93 12.95
C ALA A 38 -4.47 5.57 14.37
N ALA A 39 -5.65 4.94 14.51
CA ALA A 39 -6.16 4.50 15.80
C ALA A 39 -5.28 3.41 16.44
N VAL A 40 -4.72 2.51 15.62
CA VAL A 40 -3.78 1.48 16.12
C VAL A 40 -2.46 2.11 16.58
N ALA A 41 -1.90 3.05 15.81
CA ALA A 41 -0.67 3.76 16.15
C ALA A 41 -0.80 4.50 17.49
N GLU A 42 -1.92 5.22 17.68
CA GLU A 42 -2.24 5.88 18.94
C GLU A 42 -2.33 4.89 20.11
N GLY A 43 -2.99 3.74 19.91
CA GLY A 43 -3.13 2.72 20.96
C GLY A 43 -1.85 1.97 21.33
N LEU A 44 -0.87 1.92 20.43
CA LEU A 44 0.44 1.28 20.64
C LEU A 44 1.54 2.26 21.08
N ASP A 45 1.25 3.56 21.12
CA ASP A 45 2.25 4.64 21.27
C ASP A 45 3.37 4.55 20.22
N ALA A 46 2.99 4.28 18.97
CA ALA A 46 3.91 4.05 17.87
C ALA A 46 3.81 5.14 16.78
N PRO A 47 4.90 5.46 16.08
CA PRO A 47 4.85 6.34 14.91
C PRO A 47 3.88 5.82 13.83
N LEU A 48 3.10 6.73 13.26
CA LEU A 48 2.25 6.47 12.10
C LEU A 48 2.92 6.99 10.83
N ASP A 49 2.98 6.15 9.80
CA ASP A 49 3.21 6.60 8.43
C ASP A 49 2.23 5.95 7.45
N VAL A 50 2.26 6.43 6.21
CA VAL A 50 1.46 5.94 5.09
C VAL A 50 2.39 5.25 4.11
N ILE A 51 1.96 4.13 3.54
CA ILE A 51 2.68 3.46 2.45
C ILE A 51 1.95 3.69 1.12
N VAL A 52 2.62 4.34 0.15
CA VAL A 52 2.03 4.60 -1.17
C VAL A 52 2.60 3.64 -2.20
N VAL A 53 1.77 2.70 -2.64
CA VAL A 53 2.12 1.68 -3.65
C VAL A 53 1.05 1.57 -4.73
N ARG A 54 1.46 1.13 -5.92
CA ARG A 54 0.58 0.77 -7.03
C ARG A 54 0.91 -0.63 -7.52
N LYS A 55 -0.13 -1.42 -7.72
CA LYS A 55 -0.03 -2.74 -8.35
C LYS A 55 0.12 -2.57 -9.86
N LEU A 56 1.02 -3.34 -10.45
CA LEU A 56 1.11 -3.53 -11.89
C LEU A 56 0.23 -4.71 -12.27
N GLY A 57 -0.95 -4.46 -12.82
CA GLY A 57 -1.89 -5.50 -13.24
C GLY A 57 -1.57 -6.09 -14.62
N ILE A 58 -2.04 -7.31 -14.88
CA ILE A 58 -1.98 -7.87 -16.24
C ILE A 58 -2.97 -7.11 -17.14
N PRO A 59 -2.58 -6.67 -18.35
CA PRO A 59 -3.51 -6.07 -19.30
C PRO A 59 -4.72 -6.98 -19.60
N GLY A 60 -5.93 -6.48 -19.34
CA GLY A 60 -7.17 -7.25 -19.49
C GLY A 60 -7.54 -8.16 -18.30
N GLN A 61 -6.67 -8.28 -17.29
CA GLN A 61 -6.92 -9.03 -16.06
C GLN A 61 -6.35 -8.26 -14.85
N SER A 62 -6.93 -7.09 -14.59
CA SER A 62 -6.45 -6.15 -13.56
C SER A 62 -6.43 -6.73 -12.15
N GLU A 63 -7.16 -7.81 -11.86
CA GLU A 63 -7.16 -8.47 -10.55
C GLU A 63 -5.87 -9.25 -10.26
N VAL A 64 -5.16 -9.69 -11.31
CA VAL A 64 -3.88 -10.40 -11.17
C VAL A 64 -2.73 -9.41 -11.32
N ALA A 65 -1.82 -9.39 -10.35
CA ALA A 65 -0.64 -8.54 -10.35
C ALA A 65 0.55 -9.24 -11.00
N MET A 66 1.24 -8.56 -11.92
CA MET A 66 2.56 -8.96 -12.42
C MET A 66 3.69 -8.27 -11.64
N GLY A 67 3.38 -7.32 -10.78
CA GLY A 67 4.35 -6.59 -9.97
C GLY A 67 3.71 -5.47 -9.16
N ALA A 68 4.56 -4.64 -8.56
CA ALA A 68 4.17 -3.42 -7.87
C ALA A 68 5.28 -2.36 -7.95
N ILE A 69 4.88 -1.10 -7.86
CA ILE A 69 5.76 0.07 -7.74
C ILE A 69 5.43 0.85 -6.47
N GLY A 70 6.42 1.54 -5.92
CA GLY A 70 6.30 2.37 -4.73
C GLY A 70 7.15 3.62 -4.80
N GLU A 71 7.06 4.44 -3.76
CA GLU A 71 7.86 5.66 -3.60
C GLU A 71 9.37 5.41 -3.76
N GLY A 72 10.11 6.45 -4.15
CA GLY A 72 11.58 6.37 -4.28
C GLY A 72 12.08 5.48 -5.42
N GLY A 73 11.23 5.18 -6.41
CA GLY A 73 11.60 4.33 -7.56
C GLY A 73 11.60 2.84 -7.26
N VAL A 74 11.00 2.41 -6.13
CA VAL A 74 10.85 0.99 -5.80
C VAL A 74 10.01 0.30 -6.87
N ARG A 75 10.53 -0.82 -7.38
CA ARG A 75 9.89 -1.65 -8.40
C ARG A 75 10.13 -3.12 -8.11
N VAL A 76 9.04 -3.89 -8.05
CA VAL A 76 9.05 -5.34 -7.83
C VAL A 76 8.27 -6.00 -8.95
N VAL A 77 8.84 -7.03 -9.57
CA VAL A 77 8.23 -7.75 -10.71
C VAL A 77 8.25 -9.25 -10.44
N ASP A 78 7.14 -9.91 -10.78
CA ASP A 78 7.04 -11.37 -10.84
C ASP A 78 7.21 -11.81 -12.30
N ASP A 79 8.46 -12.12 -12.68
CA ASP A 79 8.78 -12.56 -14.04
C ASP A 79 8.06 -13.88 -14.41
N GLY A 80 7.69 -14.70 -13.43
CA GLY A 80 6.93 -15.93 -13.65
C GLY A 80 5.52 -15.63 -14.16
N ILE A 81 4.85 -14.65 -13.56
CA ILE A 81 3.54 -14.17 -14.02
C ILE A 81 3.65 -13.51 -15.39
N VAL A 82 4.63 -12.62 -15.59
CA VAL A 82 4.87 -11.95 -16.89
C VAL A 82 5.03 -12.97 -18.01
N ARG A 83 5.87 -14.00 -17.81
CA ARG A 83 6.08 -15.09 -18.78
C ARG A 83 4.82 -15.91 -19.04
N ARG A 84 4.13 -16.37 -17.99
CA ARG A 84 2.92 -17.21 -18.14
C ARG A 84 1.78 -16.46 -18.85
N ALA A 85 1.63 -15.17 -18.54
CA ALA A 85 0.63 -14.32 -19.17
C ALA A 85 1.05 -13.80 -20.55
N ARG A 86 2.27 -14.13 -21.01
CA ARG A 86 2.85 -13.69 -22.30
C ARG A 86 2.75 -12.18 -22.51
N VAL A 87 3.01 -11.42 -21.44
CA VAL A 87 2.99 -9.96 -21.50
C VAL A 87 4.26 -9.50 -22.20
N SER A 88 4.12 -8.75 -23.30
CA SER A 88 5.28 -8.17 -23.98
C SER A 88 5.89 -7.04 -23.16
N GLU A 89 7.18 -6.80 -23.33
CA GLU A 89 7.89 -5.69 -22.67
C GLU A 89 7.20 -4.35 -22.89
N ARG A 90 6.75 -4.08 -24.13
CA ARG A 90 5.99 -2.88 -24.46
C ARG A 90 4.72 -2.75 -23.61
N ARG A 91 3.92 -3.82 -23.52
CA ARG A 91 2.69 -3.80 -22.71
C ARG A 91 2.98 -3.65 -21.23
N PHE A 92 4.02 -4.30 -20.73
CA PHE A 92 4.47 -4.11 -19.35
C PHE A 92 4.81 -2.65 -19.08
N ALA A 93 5.64 -2.05 -19.93
CA ALA A 93 6.08 -0.67 -19.81
C ALA A 93 4.90 0.31 -19.91
N ASP A 94 3.88 0.02 -20.72
CA ASP A 94 2.67 0.84 -20.82
C ASP A 94 1.89 0.88 -19.49
N VAL A 95 1.69 -0.30 -18.86
CA VAL A 95 1.04 -0.40 -17.54
C VAL A 95 1.87 0.31 -16.48
N GLU A 96 3.18 0.07 -16.46
CA GLU A 96 4.09 0.69 -15.49
C GLU A 96 4.04 2.21 -15.57
N ARG A 97 4.11 2.80 -16.77
CA ARG A 97 4.02 4.26 -16.93
C ARG A 97 2.69 4.82 -16.42
N GLN A 98 1.57 4.14 -16.70
CA GLN A 98 0.25 4.58 -16.24
C GLN A 98 0.13 4.53 -14.72
N GLU A 99 0.61 3.45 -14.11
CA GLU A 99 0.58 3.31 -12.65
C GLU A 99 1.56 4.27 -11.98
N GLN A 100 2.71 4.56 -12.58
CA GLN A 100 3.67 5.54 -12.06
C GLN A 100 3.06 6.94 -11.99
N GLN A 101 2.38 7.40 -13.05
CA GLN A 101 1.66 8.67 -13.02
C GLN A 101 0.58 8.74 -11.93
N THR A 102 -0.01 7.59 -11.58
CA THR A 102 -1.00 7.51 -10.50
C THR A 102 -0.34 7.48 -9.13
N LEU A 103 0.80 6.81 -9.01
CA LEU A 103 1.64 6.83 -7.82
C LEU A 103 2.08 8.25 -7.52
N ASP A 104 2.69 8.95 -8.47
CA ASP A 104 3.23 10.30 -8.29
C ASP A 104 2.15 11.30 -7.83
N ARG A 105 0.95 11.23 -8.43
CA ARG A 105 -0.19 12.04 -7.99
C ARG A 105 -0.62 11.76 -6.55
N ARG A 106 -0.62 10.49 -6.13
CA ARG A 106 -0.97 10.11 -4.75
C ARG A 106 0.11 10.53 -3.76
N VAL A 107 1.38 10.39 -4.14
CA VAL A 107 2.52 10.83 -3.34
C VAL A 107 2.41 12.34 -3.11
N ALA A 108 2.19 13.13 -4.15
CA ALA A 108 2.01 14.58 -4.02
C ALA A 108 0.86 14.95 -3.05
N GLN A 109 -0.26 14.22 -3.11
CA GLN A 109 -1.40 14.47 -2.21
C GLN A 109 -1.16 14.05 -0.75
N LEU A 110 -0.39 12.98 -0.52
CA LEU A 110 -0.19 12.39 0.82
C LEU A 110 1.09 12.91 1.50
N ARG A 111 2.08 13.35 0.73
CA ARG A 111 3.36 13.88 1.21
C ARG A 111 3.47 15.40 1.14
N GLY A 112 2.63 16.09 0.36
CA GLY A 112 2.71 17.53 0.09
C GLY A 112 2.49 18.47 1.28
N GLY A 113 2.53 17.97 2.53
CA GLY A 113 2.53 18.77 3.76
C GLY A 113 3.67 18.38 4.72
N ARG A 114 4.68 17.63 4.25
CA ARG A 114 5.91 17.33 4.98
C ARG A 114 7.02 18.23 4.44
N ASP A 115 7.17 19.40 5.05
CA ASP A 115 8.40 20.22 5.02
C ASP A 115 9.03 20.19 6.42
#